data_AF-A0A2S8WAB7-F1
#
_entry.id   AF-A0A2S8WAB7-F1
#
_cell.length_a   1.000
_cell.length_b   1.000
_cell.length_c   1.000
_cell.angle_alpha   90.00
_cell.angle_beta   90.00
_cell.angle_gamma   90.00
#
_symmetry.space_group_name_H-M   'P 1'
#
loop_
_entity.id
_entity.type
_entity.pdbx_description
1 polymer ?
#
loop_
_entity_poly.entity_id
_entity_poly.type
_entity_poly.pdbx_seq_one_letter_code
_entity_poly.pdbx_strand_id
1 'polypeptide(L)'
;MTRWPANYRNLALWTLQGWLAMFFLAAGYAKLTEPMDMLVILLSWPAHVAPEVVRALGAAEVLLAISVLAPLFSRSLGRPVLVLAAMAMLALETAMLVIHVVSFEWGHVATNLALVLITTTVFMQRTREASAG
;
A
#
# COMPACT_ATOMS: atom_id res chain seq x y z
N MET A 1 11.11 25.14 14.64
CA MET A 1 10.31 24.14 13.88
C MET A 1 8.84 24.41 14.15
N THR A 2 8.10 24.90 13.16
CA THR A 2 6.66 25.17 13.27
C THR A 2 5.89 23.85 13.35
N ARG A 3 5.21 23.58 14.47
CA ARG A 3 4.27 22.47 14.55
C ARG A 3 3.08 22.81 13.66
N TRP A 4 2.85 22.04 12.61
CA TRP A 4 1.64 22.16 11.79
C TRP A 4 0.41 21.98 12.68
N PRO A 5 -0.62 22.84 12.56
CA PRO A 5 -1.88 22.64 13.27
C PRO A 5 -2.46 21.25 12.96
N ALA A 6 -3.10 20.62 13.95
CA ALA A 6 -3.48 19.20 13.88
C ALA A 6 -4.44 18.86 12.72
N ASN A 7 -5.23 19.84 12.27
CA ASN A 7 -6.10 19.73 11.10
C ASN A 7 -5.31 19.52 9.79
N TYR A 8 -4.23 20.28 9.54
CA TYR A 8 -3.43 20.12 8.32
C TYR A 8 -2.70 18.77 8.28
N ARG A 9 -2.16 18.32 9.42
CA ARG A 9 -1.55 16.98 9.50
C ARG A 9 -2.57 15.89 9.19
N ASN A 10 -3.76 15.97 9.77
CA ASN A 10 -4.82 15.00 9.51
C ASN A 10 -5.25 15.01 8.04
N LEU A 11 -5.42 16.19 7.45
CA LEU A 11 -5.74 16.32 6.03
C LEU A 11 -4.67 15.66 5.16
N ALA A 12 -3.39 15.96 5.40
CA ALA A 12 -2.28 15.35 4.67
C ALA A 12 -2.28 13.82 4.80
N LEU A 13 -2.45 13.28 6.01
CA LEU A 13 -2.49 11.83 6.21
C LEU A 13 -3.70 11.18 5.52
N TRP A 14 -4.86 11.82 5.50
CA TRP A 14 -6.02 11.30 4.77
C TRP A 14 -5.80 11.34 3.26
N THR A 15 -5.19 12.39 2.73
CA THR A 15 -4.80 12.45 1.32
C THR A 15 -3.84 11.33 0.96
N LEU A 16 -2.79 11.11 1.76
CA LEU A 16 -1.81 10.04 1.53
C LEU A 16 -2.45 8.64 1.58
N GLN A 17 -3.30 8.38 2.58
CA GLN A 17 -4.03 7.10 2.66
C GLN A 17 -5.00 6.92 1.49
N GLY A 18 -5.64 7.99 1.03
CA GLY A 18 -6.50 7.96 -0.16
C GLY A 18 -5.71 7.56 -1.40
N TRP A 19 -4.50 8.10 -1.58
CA TRP A 19 -3.61 7.70 -2.68
C TRP A 19 -3.17 6.23 -2.57
N LEU A 20 -2.79 5.76 -1.37
CA LEU A 20 -2.47 4.35 -1.16
C LEU A 20 -3.65 3.44 -1.48
N ALA A 21 -4.83 3.76 -0.93
CA ALA A 21 -6.04 2.98 -1.17
C ALA A 21 -6.39 2.92 -2.65
N MET A 22 -6.35 4.05 -3.36
CA MET A 22 -6.62 4.10 -4.80
C MET A 22 -5.61 3.27 -5.59
N PHE A 23 -4.31 3.44 -5.34
CA PHE A 23 -3.26 2.72 -6.05
C PHE A 23 -3.38 1.21 -5.86
N PHE A 24 -3.51 0.75 -4.61
CA PHE A 24 -3.55 -0.68 -4.30
C PHE A 24 -4.89 -1.33 -4.66
N LEU A 25 -6.01 -0.58 -4.66
CA LEU A 25 -7.25 -1.06 -5.26
C LEU A 25 -7.07 -1.30 -6.76
N ALA A 26 -6.49 -0.34 -7.48
CA ALA A 26 -6.27 -0.49 -8.92
C ALA A 26 -5.29 -1.63 -9.25
N ALA A 27 -4.16 -1.69 -8.53
CA ALA A 27 -3.16 -2.73 -8.72
C ALA A 27 -3.70 -4.13 -8.38
N GLY A 28 -4.41 -4.26 -7.26
CA GLY A 28 -5.02 -5.52 -6.84
C GLY A 28 -6.16 -5.94 -7.75
N TYR A 29 -7.00 -4.99 -8.19
CA TYR A 29 -8.04 -5.24 -9.18
C TYR A 29 -7.44 -5.77 -10.50
N ALA A 30 -6.42 -5.11 -11.04
CA ALA A 30 -5.73 -5.59 -12.25
C ALA A 30 -5.19 -7.01 -12.06
N LYS A 31 -4.54 -7.30 -10.93
CA LYS A 31 -4.08 -8.66 -10.61
C LYS A 31 -5.20 -9.68 -10.44
N LEU A 32 -6.43 -9.28 -10.17
CA LEU A 32 -7.58 -10.18 -10.05
C LEU A 32 -8.32 -10.39 -11.37
N THR A 33 -8.32 -9.40 -12.27
CA THR A 33 -9.19 -9.42 -13.46
C THR A 33 -8.45 -9.52 -14.78
N GLU A 34 -7.22 -9.03 -14.88
CA GLU A 34 -6.50 -9.04 -16.15
C GLU A 34 -6.06 -10.47 -16.55
N PRO A 35 -5.97 -10.76 -17.86
CA PRO A 35 -5.34 -11.97 -18.37
C PRO A 35 -3.89 -12.12 -17.88
N MET A 36 -3.45 -13.35 -17.61
CA MET A 36 -2.13 -13.59 -17.01
C MET A 36 -0.99 -13.21 -17.98
N ASP A 37 -1.17 -13.44 -19.27
CA ASP A 37 -0.25 -12.99 -20.33
C ASP A 37 -0.09 -11.46 -20.34
N MET A 38 -1.18 -10.71 -20.15
CA MET A 38 -1.10 -9.25 -20.01
C MET A 38 -0.34 -8.84 -18.75
N LEU A 39 -0.58 -9.50 -17.61
CA LEU A 39 0.15 -9.24 -16.37
C LEU A 39 1.65 -9.56 -16.50
N VAL A 40 2.01 -10.62 -17.23
CA VAL A 40 3.41 -10.94 -17.56
C VAL A 40 4.04 -9.83 -18.39
N ILE A 41 3.34 -9.30 -19.40
CA ILE A 41 3.85 -8.19 -20.23
C ILE A 41 4.07 -6.93 -19.40
N LEU A 42 3.15 -6.62 -18.49
CA LEU A 42 3.18 -5.39 -17.70
C LEU A 42 4.19 -5.43 -16.55
N LEU A 43 4.34 -6.58 -15.89
CA LEU A 43 5.03 -6.68 -14.61
C LEU A 43 6.23 -7.64 -14.60
N SER A 44 6.42 -8.43 -15.66
CA SER A 44 7.45 -9.47 -15.85
C SER A 44 7.47 -10.62 -14.84
N TRP A 45 7.53 -10.32 -13.53
CA TRP A 45 7.58 -11.28 -12.43
C TRP A 45 6.46 -12.34 -12.42
N PRO A 46 5.22 -12.08 -12.93
CA PRO A 46 4.19 -13.11 -12.98
C PRO A 46 4.60 -14.34 -13.80
N ALA A 47 5.59 -14.22 -14.70
CA ALA A 47 6.10 -15.34 -15.49
C ALA A 47 6.84 -16.39 -14.66
N HIS A 48 7.19 -16.08 -13.41
CA HIS A 48 8.05 -16.91 -12.56
C HIS A 48 7.32 -17.56 -11.40
N VAL A 49 5.99 -17.41 -11.32
CA VAL A 49 5.17 -17.94 -10.24
C VAL A 49 3.90 -18.59 -10.78
N ALA A 50 3.24 -19.39 -9.94
CA ALA A 50 1.92 -19.91 -10.28
C ALA A 50 0.87 -18.78 -10.34
N PRO A 51 -0.10 -18.81 -11.27
CA PRO A 51 -1.17 -17.82 -11.39
C PRO A 51 -1.88 -17.50 -10.07
N GLU A 52 -2.09 -18.51 -9.23
CA GLU A 52 -2.76 -18.40 -7.94
C GLU A 52 -2.02 -17.47 -6.98
N VAL A 53 -0.69 -17.40 -7.05
CA VAL A 53 0.12 -16.48 -6.24
C VAL A 53 -0.17 -15.04 -6.62
N VAL A 54 -0.27 -14.75 -7.92
CA VAL A 54 -0.59 -13.40 -8.43
C VAL A 54 -1.99 -12.99 -8.00
N ARG A 55 -2.97 -13.90 -8.10
CA ARG A 55 -4.36 -13.64 -7.67
C ARG A 55 -4.46 -13.43 -6.15
N ALA A 56 -3.77 -14.26 -5.36
CA ALA A 56 -3.72 -14.11 -3.92
C ALA A 56 -3.08 -12.78 -3.50
N LEU A 57 -2.00 -12.37 -4.17
CA LEU A 57 -1.39 -11.06 -3.95
C LEU A 57 -2.37 -9.92 -4.28
N GLY A 58 -3.08 -10.00 -5.41
CA GLY A 58 -4.09 -9.01 -5.78
C GLY A 58 -5.23 -8.89 -4.75
N ALA A 59 -5.71 -10.01 -4.22
CA ALA A 59 -6.71 -10.01 -3.14
C ALA A 59 -6.15 -9.37 -1.86
N ALA A 60 -4.90 -9.68 -1.49
CA ALA A 60 -4.25 -9.07 -0.35
C ALA A 60 -4.09 -7.55 -0.52
N GLU A 61 -3.69 -7.07 -1.69
CA GLU A 61 -3.57 -5.65 -2.01
C GLU A 61 -4.91 -4.92 -1.84
N VAL A 62 -6.01 -5.48 -2.36
CA VAL A 62 -7.36 -4.92 -2.19
C VAL A 62 -7.77 -4.85 -0.71
N LEU A 63 -7.56 -5.93 0.04
CA LEU A 63 -7.88 -5.96 1.47
C LEU A 63 -7.08 -4.93 2.27
N LEU A 64 -5.79 -4.77 1.97
CA LEU A 64 -4.93 -3.79 2.61
C LEU A 64 -5.35 -2.35 2.26
N ALA A 65 -5.68 -2.09 0.99
CA ALA A 65 -6.19 -0.80 0.54
C ALA A 65 -7.48 -0.39 1.27
N ILE A 66 -8.39 -1.33 1.50
CA ILE A 66 -9.62 -1.07 2.29
C ILE A 66 -9.26 -0.86 3.76
N SER A 67 -8.37 -1.68 4.30
CA SER A 67 -8.00 -1.66 5.72
C SER A 67 -7.28 -0.38 6.15
N VAL A 68 -6.51 0.26 5.27
CA VAL A 68 -5.89 1.56 5.57
C VAL A 68 -6.93 2.67 5.79
N LEU A 69 -8.16 2.49 5.32
CA LEU A 69 -9.29 3.40 5.51
C LEU A 69 -10.19 3.03 6.70
N ALA A 70 -9.87 1.97 7.46
CA ALA A 70 -10.69 1.45 8.54
C ALA A 70 -11.18 2.51 9.57
N PRO A 71 -10.42 3.57 9.95
CA PRO A 71 -10.90 4.57 10.88
C PRO A 71 -12.10 5.40 10.39
N LEU A 72 -12.44 5.36 9.10
CA LEU A 72 -13.65 5.98 8.56
C LEU A 72 -14.92 5.30 9.07
N PHE A 73 -14.86 4.00 9.37
CA PHE A 73 -16.00 3.23 9.89
C PHE A 73 -16.09 3.28 11.41
N SER A 74 -14.94 3.17 12.09
CA SER A 74 -14.85 3.29 13.54
C SER A 74 -13.47 3.78 13.95
N ARG A 75 -13.38 4.87 14.70
CA ARG A 75 -12.09 5.40 15.16
C ARG A 75 -11.39 4.50 16.16
N SER A 76 -12.13 3.86 17.08
CA SER A 76 -11.53 3.03 18.14
C SER A 76 -11.03 1.69 17.59
N LEU A 77 -11.85 1.02 16.78
CA LEU A 77 -11.51 -0.28 16.20
C LEU A 77 -10.65 -0.15 14.93
N GLY A 78 -10.83 0.91 14.16
CA GLY A 78 -10.17 1.08 12.87
C GLY A 78 -8.72 1.55 12.97
N ARG A 79 -8.33 2.25 14.04
CA ARG A 79 -6.95 2.69 14.28
C ARG A 79 -5.93 1.54 14.33
N PRO A 80 -6.11 0.49 15.14
CA PRO A 80 -5.19 -0.64 15.13
C PRO A 80 -5.19 -1.38 13.79
N VAL A 81 -6.35 -1.51 13.13
CA VAL A 81 -6.47 -2.13 11.81
C VAL A 81 -5.65 -1.36 10.76
N LEU A 82 -5.75 -0.03 10.73
CA LEU A 82 -4.94 0.82 9.85
C LEU A 82 -3.45 0.59 10.07
N VAL A 83 -3.00 0.60 11.33
CA VAL A 83 -1.56 0.47 11.65
C VAL A 83 -1.04 -0.89 11.19
N LEU A 84 -1.80 -1.96 11.42
CA LEU A 84 -1.47 -3.31 10.93
C LEU A 84 -1.48 -3.36 9.39
N ALA A 85 -2.45 -2.72 8.74
CA ALA A 85 -2.52 -2.65 7.29
C ALA A 85 -1.31 -1.92 6.69
N ALA A 86 -0.94 -0.76 7.24
CA ALA A 86 0.23 -0.01 6.77
C ALA A 86 1.54 -0.79 7.00
N MET A 87 1.65 -1.53 8.10
CA MET A 87 2.80 -2.43 8.33
C MET A 87 2.86 -3.57 7.29
N ALA A 88 1.73 -4.21 7.00
CA ALA A 88 1.66 -5.27 6.00
C ALA A 88 1.89 -4.75 4.58
N MET A 89 1.39 -3.55 4.25
CA MET A 89 1.69 -2.85 3.00
C MET A 89 3.19 -2.58 2.86
N LEU A 90 3.87 -2.10 3.90
CA LEU A 90 5.33 -1.90 3.86
C LEU A 90 6.09 -3.19 3.58
N ALA A 91 5.68 -4.31 4.18
CA ALA A 91 6.30 -5.61 3.92
C ALA A 91 6.12 -6.03 2.45
N LEU A 92 4.92 -5.87 1.91
CA LEU A 92 4.59 -6.16 0.50
C LEU A 92 5.36 -5.24 -0.46
N GLU A 93 5.33 -3.93 -0.23
CA GLU A 93 6.04 -2.93 -1.03
C GLU A 93 7.54 -3.21 -1.05
N THR A 94 8.13 -3.54 0.11
CA THR A 94 9.55 -3.88 0.22
C THR A 94 9.89 -5.13 -0.60
N ALA A 95 9.05 -6.17 -0.52
CA ALA A 95 9.24 -7.38 -1.33
C ALA A 95 9.16 -7.08 -2.84
N MET A 96 8.17 -6.29 -3.25
CA MET A 96 8.01 -5.86 -4.65
C MET A 96 9.16 -4.94 -5.11
N LEU A 97 9.68 -4.08 -4.24
CA LEU A 97 10.82 -3.22 -4.54
C LEU A 97 12.05 -4.06 -4.86
N VAL A 98 12.32 -5.11 -4.05
CA VAL A 98 13.41 -6.05 -4.32
C VAL A 98 13.21 -6.71 -5.69
N ILE A 99 12.00 -7.20 -6.00
CA ILE A 99 11.68 -7.80 -7.31
C ILE A 99 11.98 -6.82 -8.45
N HIS A 100 11.48 -5.59 -8.39
CA HIS A 100 11.70 -4.62 -9.46
C HIS A 100 13.17 -4.19 -9.60
N VAL A 101 13.91 -4.11 -8.49
CA VAL A 101 15.35 -3.80 -8.51
C VAL A 101 16.15 -4.92 -9.19
N VAL A 102 15.91 -6.19 -8.81
CA VAL A 102 16.64 -7.32 -9.41
C VAL A 102 16.25 -7.57 -10.87
N SER A 103 15.03 -7.18 -11.26
CA SER A 103 14.55 -7.24 -12.64
C SER A 103 14.94 -6.01 -13.48
N PHE A 104 15.68 -5.04 -12.91
CA PHE A 104 16.08 -3.79 -13.57
C PHE A 104 14.91 -2.93 -14.11
N GLU A 105 13.75 -3.02 -13.47
CA GLU A 105 12.52 -2.30 -13.87
C GLU A 105 12.45 -0.92 -13.21
N TRP A 106 13.32 0.00 -13.63
CA TRP A 106 13.53 1.29 -12.95
C TRP A 106 12.28 2.17 -12.82
N GLY A 107 11.33 2.08 -13.76
CA GLY A 107 10.04 2.78 -13.65
C GLY A 107 9.19 2.28 -12.47
N HIS A 108 9.14 0.96 -12.29
CA HIS A 108 8.45 0.34 -11.16
C HIS A 108 9.21 0.56 -9.84
N VAL A 109 10.55 0.55 -9.87
CA VAL A 109 11.38 0.90 -8.69
C VAL A 109 11.04 2.31 -8.20
N ALA A 110 11.00 3.31 -9.09
CA ALA A 110 10.68 4.68 -8.72
C ALA A 110 9.27 4.81 -8.13
N THR A 111 8.28 4.15 -8.75
CA THR A 111 6.90 4.13 -8.27
C THR A 111 6.80 3.48 -6.89
N ASN A 112 7.45 2.34 -6.71
CA ASN A 112 7.42 1.60 -5.45
C ASN A 112 8.12 2.37 -4.32
N LEU A 113 9.26 3.02 -4.59
CA LEU A 113 9.91 3.90 -3.62
C LEU A 113 9.01 5.06 -3.16
N ALA A 114 8.22 5.65 -4.07
CA ALA A 114 7.25 6.68 -3.70
C ALA A 114 6.16 6.11 -2.79
N LEU A 115 5.65 4.91 -3.08
CA LEU A 115 4.66 4.23 -2.23
C LEU A 115 5.23 3.90 -0.85
N VAL A 116 6.42 3.31 -0.77
CA VAL A 116 7.12 3.03 0.50
C VAL A 116 7.25 4.30 1.35
N LEU A 117 7.62 5.42 0.73
CA LEU A 117 7.74 6.70 1.45
C LEU A 117 6.39 7.17 2.01
N ILE A 118 5.32 7.07 1.20
CA ILE A 118 3.97 7.43 1.61
C ILE A 118 3.50 6.50 2.74
N THR A 119 3.61 5.19 2.57
CA THR A 119 3.20 4.18 3.54
C THR A 119 3.97 4.29 4.84
N THR A 120 5.28 4.54 4.78
CA THR A 120 6.12 4.79 5.97
C THR A 120 5.64 6.03 6.72
N THR A 121 5.34 7.11 6.00
CA THR A 121 4.81 8.35 6.59
C THR A 121 3.48 8.10 7.29
N VAL A 122 2.55 7.40 6.65
CA VAL A 122 1.25 7.03 7.23
C VAL A 122 1.44 6.16 8.47
N PHE A 123 2.21 5.06 8.36
CA PHE A 123 2.47 4.13 9.45
C PHE A 123 3.04 4.83 10.68
N MET A 124 4.12 5.62 10.50
CA MET A 124 4.79 6.29 11.61
C MET A 124 3.88 7.30 12.32
N GLN A 125 3.16 8.13 11.55
CA GLN A 125 2.32 9.18 12.14
C GLN A 125 1.08 8.60 12.81
N ARG A 126 0.43 7.60 12.20
CA ARG A 126 -0.77 6.96 12.76
C ARG A 126 -0.47 6.10 13.98
N THR A 127 0.70 5.45 14.02
CA THR A 127 1.17 4.71 15.21
C THR A 127 1.38 5.66 16.39
N ARG A 128 2.01 6.83 16.16
CA ARG A 128 2.17 7.86 17.20
C ARG A 128 0.84 8.38 17.73
N GLU A 129 -0.17 8.51 16.86
CA GLU A 129 -1.53 8.92 17.26
C GLU A 129 -2.25 7.85 18.07
N ALA A 130 -1.97 6.57 17.81
CA ALA A 130 -2.55 5.44 18.54
C ALA A 130 -1.90 5.22 19.93
N SER A 131 -0.63 5.56 20.10
CA SER A 131 0.07 5.45 21.39
C SER A 131 -0.17 6.63 22.34
N ALA A 132 -0.76 7.73 21.86
CA ALA A 132 -0.91 8.99 22.60
C ALA A 132 -2.31 9.21 23.19
N GLY A 133 -3.25 8.30 22.97
CA GLY A 133 -4.61 8.35 23.51
C GLY A 133 -5.00 7.02 24.11
#